data_AF-A0AAD6Z0W1-F1
#
_entry.id   AF-A0AAD6Z0W1-F1
#
_cell.length_a   1.000
_cell.length_b   1.000
_cell.length_c   1.000
_cell.angle_alpha   90.00
_cell.angle_beta   90.00
_cell.angle_gamma   90.00
#
_symmetry.space_group_name_H-M   'P 1'
#
loop_
_entity.id
_entity.type
_entity.pdbx_description
1 polymer ?
#
loop_
_entity_poly.entity_id
_entity_poly.type
_entity_poly.pdbx_seq_one_letter_code
_entity_poly.pdbx_strand_id
1 'polypeptide(L)'
;MCPRPLGRATTRHYALLDTNEPLDDPELALIHSVISDADARLACLDDEISTLEEKLQQLEEEHASLSHHRTRKKAILSPLSRMPSEVLGEIFMLTLPSVMADLGPKDYLVGSPWVLPHISSRWRATSLSTPSLWSRIALNYSQ
;
A
#
# COMPACT_ATOMS: atom_id res chain seq x y z
N MET A 1 -4.48 14.57 35.10
CA MET A 1 -3.88 15.80 34.53
C MET A 1 -2.40 15.53 34.35
N CYS A 2 -1.85 15.59 33.14
CA CYS A 2 -0.45 15.26 32.90
C CYS A 2 0.48 16.33 33.50
N PRO A 3 1.57 15.94 34.19
CA PRO A 3 2.47 16.87 34.87
C PRO A 3 3.11 17.84 33.87
N ARG A 4 3.39 19.09 34.27
CA ARG A 4 4.01 20.11 33.39
C ARG A 4 5.38 19.65 32.86
N PRO A 5 5.83 20.15 31.69
CA PRO A 5 7.16 19.83 31.19
C PRO A 5 8.22 20.14 32.26
N LEU A 6 9.11 19.17 32.49
CA LEU A 6 10.20 19.29 33.46
C LEU A 6 11.02 20.55 33.15
N GLY A 7 11.21 21.40 34.15
CA GLY A 7 12.09 22.56 34.05
C GLY A 7 13.53 22.11 33.76
N ARG A 8 14.26 22.87 32.93
CA ARG A 8 15.64 22.55 32.54
C ARG A 8 16.49 22.19 33.77
N ALA A 9 17.07 20.98 33.76
CA ALA A 9 18.00 20.54 34.78
C ALA A 9 19.19 21.51 34.87
N THR A 10 19.58 21.86 36.09
CA THR A 10 20.67 22.79 36.40
C THR A 10 22.04 22.17 36.12
N THR A 11 23.03 23.01 35.84
CA THR A 11 24.43 22.66 35.50
C THR A 11 25.09 21.68 36.50
N ARG A 12 24.63 21.62 37.75
CA ARG A 12 25.12 20.71 38.80
C ARG A 12 24.73 19.24 38.57
N HIS A 13 23.57 18.96 37.96
CA HIS A 13 23.13 17.57 37.68
C HIS A 13 24.04 16.84 36.70
N TYR A 14 24.57 17.54 35.70
CA TYR A 14 25.50 16.95 34.73
C TYR A 14 26.88 16.66 35.34
N ALA A 15 27.36 17.51 36.26
CA ALA A 15 28.64 17.31 36.94
C ALA A 15 28.65 16.10 37.91
N LEU A 16 27.49 15.79 38.50
CA LEU A 16 27.32 14.62 39.38
C LEU A 16 27.39 13.28 38.62
N LEU A 17 27.07 13.27 37.32
CA LEU A 17 27.24 12.09 36.46
C LEU A 17 28.73 11.75 36.23
N ASP A 18 29.62 12.73 36.38
CA ASP A 18 31.05 12.58 36.11
C ASP A 18 31.91 12.33 37.36
N THR A 19 31.41 12.64 38.58
CA THR A 19 32.23 12.67 39.80
C THR A 19 32.01 11.51 40.78
N ASN A 20 30.98 10.67 40.59
CA ASN A 20 30.69 9.51 41.46
C ASN A 20 30.65 9.83 42.96
N GLU A 21 30.43 11.10 43.31
CA GLU A 21 30.40 11.58 44.69
C GLU A 21 29.04 11.21 45.32
N PRO A 22 28.99 10.73 46.57
CA PRO A 22 27.73 10.34 47.20
C PRO A 22 26.80 11.55 47.34
N LEU A 23 25.57 11.39 46.88
CA LEU A 23 24.50 12.39 46.98
C LEU A 23 24.00 12.49 48.42
N ASP A 24 23.72 13.71 48.87
CA ASP A 24 23.06 13.92 50.16
C ASP A 24 21.57 13.51 50.09
N ASP A 25 20.98 13.07 51.21
CA ASP A 25 19.57 12.67 51.31
C ASP A 25 18.55 13.63 50.65
N PRO A 26 18.63 14.97 50.80
CA PRO A 26 17.72 15.89 50.10
C PRO A 26 17.92 15.93 48.58
N GLU A 27 19.15 15.72 48.08
CA GLU A 27 19.43 15.66 46.64
C GLU A 27 18.88 14.36 46.04
N LEU A 28 18.99 13.24 46.76
CA LEU A 28 18.36 11.96 46.38
C LEU A 28 16.83 12.09 46.28
N ALA A 29 16.19 12.70 47.28
CA ALA A 29 14.74 12.91 47.26
C ALA A 29 14.29 13.79 46.09
N LEU A 30 15.06 14.84 45.77
CA LEU A 30 14.79 15.70 44.62
C LEU A 30 14.89 14.92 43.30
N ILE A 31 15.96 14.15 43.10
CA ILE A 31 16.16 13.34 41.89
C ILE A 31 15.04 12.30 41.74
N HIS A 32 14.66 11.60 42.82
CA HIS A 32 13.55 10.66 42.79
C HIS A 32 12.23 11.33 42.39
N SER A 33 11.96 12.55 42.86
CA SER A 33 10.76 13.29 42.44
C SER A 33 10.79 13.65 40.96
N VAL A 34 11.95 14.06 40.44
CA VAL A 34 12.13 14.40 39.01
C VAL A 34 11.95 13.18 38.13
N ILE A 35 12.49 12.03 38.52
CA ILE A 35 12.29 10.76 37.82
C ILE A 35 10.82 10.36 37.84
N SER A 36 10.17 10.43 39.01
CA SER A 36 8.74 10.09 39.13
C SER A 36 7.85 11.00 38.26
N ASP A 37 8.16 12.30 38.17
CA ASP A 37 7.44 13.22 37.30
C ASP A 37 7.70 12.93 35.81
N ALA A 38 8.93 12.54 35.46
CA ALA A 38 9.30 12.12 34.12
C ALA A 38 8.53 10.85 33.70
N ASP A 39 8.51 9.83 34.56
CA ASP A 39 7.82 8.56 34.32
C ASP A 39 6.31 8.77 34.16
N ALA A 40 5.70 9.62 35.00
CA ALA A 40 4.29 9.97 34.88
C ALA A 40 3.99 10.73 33.57
N ARG A 41 4.94 11.54 33.08
CA ARG A 41 4.80 12.22 31.79
C ARG A 41 4.94 11.27 30.61
N LEU A 42 5.91 10.35 30.67
CA LEU A 42 6.10 9.32 29.65
C LEU A 42 4.86 8.44 29.53
N ALA A 43 4.31 7.96 30.65
CA ALA A 43 3.08 7.17 30.65
C ALA A 43 1.89 7.91 30.03
N CYS A 44 1.76 9.22 30.25
CA CYS A 44 0.72 10.03 29.60
C CYS A 44 0.94 10.15 28.09
N LEU A 45 2.18 10.34 27.64
CA LEU A 45 2.51 10.39 26.21
C LEU A 45 2.26 9.04 25.54
N ASP A 46 2.60 7.93 26.20
CA ASP A 46 2.38 6.58 25.68
C ASP A 46 0.87 6.30 25.50
N ASP A 47 0.02 6.73 26.44
CA ASP A 47 -1.44 6.63 26.34
C ASP A 47 -2.00 7.47 25.17
N GLU A 48 -1.49 8.70 24.99
CA GLU A 48 -1.87 9.57 23.88
C GLU A 48 -1.41 8.98 22.53
N ILE A 49 -0.19 8.45 22.46
CA ILE A 49 0.34 7.74 21.28
C ILE A 49 -0.56 6.56 20.95
N SER A 50 -0.85 5.68 21.91
CA SER A 50 -1.70 4.51 21.70
C SER A 50 -3.08 4.90 21.17
N THR A 51 -3.69 5.94 21.76
CA THR A 51 -5.01 6.44 21.34
C THR A 51 -4.98 6.96 19.89
N LEU A 52 -3.92 7.67 19.52
CA LEU A 52 -3.77 8.20 18.17
C LEU A 52 -3.47 7.10 17.15
N GLU A 53 -2.69 6.09 17.51
CA GLU A 53 -2.41 4.92 16.67
C GLU A 53 -3.69 4.13 16.37
N GLU A 54 -4.52 3.87 17.38
CA GLU A 54 -5.84 3.24 17.19
C GLU A 54 -6.71 4.07 16.24
N LYS A 55 -6.70 5.39 16.40
CA LYS A 55 -7.48 6.28 15.53
C LYS A 55 -6.97 6.28 14.09
N LEU A 56 -5.65 6.25 13.92
CA LEU A 56 -5.00 6.18 12.62
C LEU A 56 -5.39 4.87 11.91
N GLN A 57 -5.29 3.74 12.60
CA GLN A 57 -5.66 2.43 12.05
C GLN A 57 -7.11 2.43 11.57
N GLN A 58 -8.05 2.96 12.38
CA GLN A 58 -9.46 3.05 11.99
C GLN A 58 -9.65 3.86 10.70
N LEU A 59 -8.96 4.99 10.57
CA LEU A 59 -9.05 5.85 9.39
C LEU A 59 -8.43 5.21 8.14
N GLU A 60 -7.34 4.46 8.30
CA GLU A 60 -6.72 3.71 7.21
C GLU A 60 -7.62 2.60 6.68
N GLU A 61 -8.29 1.86 7.57
CA GLU A 61 -9.27 0.83 7.21
C GLU A 61 -10.46 1.44 6.45
N GLU A 62 -11.00 2.56 6.93
CA GLU A 62 -12.09 3.28 6.27
C GLU A 62 -11.66 3.80 4.88
N HIS A 63 -10.47 4.39 4.79
CA HIS A 63 -9.92 4.87 3.53
C HIS A 63 -9.72 3.73 2.52
N ALA A 64 -9.17 2.59 2.95
CA ALA A 64 -8.99 1.43 2.10
C ALA A 64 -10.32 0.90 1.57
N SER A 65 -11.34 0.79 2.43
CA SER A 65 -12.70 0.37 2.06
C SER A 65 -13.34 1.29 1.03
N LEU A 66 -13.30 2.61 1.27
CA LEU A 66 -13.86 3.62 0.37
C LEU A 66 -13.11 3.67 -0.96
N SER A 67 -11.77 3.57 -0.94
CA SER A 67 -10.94 3.52 -2.14
C SER A 67 -11.26 2.31 -3.00
N HIS A 68 -11.43 1.14 -2.37
CA HIS A 68 -11.85 -0.08 -3.05
C HIS A 68 -13.23 0.07 -3.70
N HIS A 69 -14.21 0.59 -2.96
CA HIS A 69 -15.56 0.83 -3.47
C HIS A 69 -15.59 1.82 -4.64
N ARG A 70 -14.84 2.92 -4.51
CA ARG A 70 -14.66 3.93 -5.57
C ARG A 70 -14.06 3.31 -6.83
N THR A 71 -13.01 2.51 -6.68
CA THR A 71 -12.34 1.84 -7.81
C THR A 71 -13.28 0.88 -8.52
N ARG A 72 -14.06 0.08 -7.79
CA ARG A 72 -15.07 -0.81 -8.37
C ARG A 72 -16.14 -0.05 -9.16
N LYS A 73 -16.67 1.04 -8.60
CA LYS A 73 -17.66 1.88 -9.30
C LYS A 73 -17.07 2.54 -10.55
N LYS A 74 -15.84 3.06 -10.47
CA LYS A 74 -15.14 3.59 -11.65
C LYS A 74 -14.93 2.54 -12.73
N ALA A 75 -14.62 1.30 -12.35
CA ALA A 75 -14.49 0.21 -13.31
C ALA A 75 -15.80 -0.06 -14.06
N ILE A 76 -16.96 0.05 -13.40
CA ILE A 76 -18.30 -0.08 -14.02
C ILE A 76 -18.61 1.10 -14.96
N LEU A 77 -18.11 2.30 -14.63
CA LEU A 77 -18.31 3.48 -15.48
C LEU A 77 -17.30 3.56 -16.63
N SER A 78 -16.24 2.75 -16.61
CA SER A 78 -15.22 2.71 -17.65
C SER A 78 -15.87 2.38 -19.00
N PRO A 79 -15.55 3.12 -20.08
CA PRO A 79 -16.06 2.83 -21.43
C PRO A 79 -15.84 1.37 -21.85
N LEU A 80 -14.70 0.79 -21.48
CA LEU A 80 -14.35 -0.61 -21.78
C LEU A 80 -15.27 -1.64 -21.11
N SER A 81 -15.90 -1.29 -19.99
CA SER A 81 -16.86 -2.16 -19.30
C SER A 81 -18.28 -2.08 -19.87
N ARG A 82 -18.58 -1.01 -20.62
CA ARG A 82 -19.90 -0.76 -21.22
C ARG A 82 -19.97 -1.15 -22.70
N MET A 83 -18.83 -1.41 -23.35
CA MET A 83 -18.79 -1.89 -24.74
C MET A 83 -19.44 -3.27 -24.87
N PRO A 84 -20.33 -3.48 -25.85
CA PRO A 84 -20.84 -4.81 -26.18
C PRO A 84 -19.68 -5.78 -26.47
N SER A 85 -19.89 -7.07 -26.16
CA SER A 85 -18.90 -8.13 -26.40
C SER A 85 -18.49 -8.21 -27.87
N GLU A 86 -19.40 -7.92 -28.78
CA GLU A 86 -19.20 -7.94 -30.22
C GLU A 86 -18.18 -6.87 -30.65
N VAL A 87 -18.33 -5.65 -30.13
CA VAL A 87 -17.41 -4.54 -30.42
C VAL A 87 -16.03 -4.82 -29.82
N LEU A 88 -15.99 -5.38 -28.61
CA LEU A 88 -14.74 -5.75 -27.96
C LEU A 88 -14.02 -6.88 -28.71
N GLY A 89 -14.77 -7.87 -29.22
CA GLY A 89 -14.24 -8.94 -30.08
C GLY A 89 -13.70 -8.41 -31.41
N GLU A 90 -14.37 -7.45 -32.03
CA GLU A 90 -13.88 -6.80 -33.26
C GLU A 90 -12.57 -6.05 -33.01
N ILE A 91 -12.48 -5.30 -31.91
CA ILE A 91 -11.23 -4.65 -31.50
C ILE A 91 -10.12 -5.69 -31.33
N PHE A 92 -10.39 -6.82 -30.68
CA PHE A 92 -9.40 -7.89 -30.52
C PHE A 92 -8.90 -8.39 -31.88
N MET A 93 -9.79 -8.60 -32.85
CA MET A 93 -9.43 -9.02 -34.21
C MET A 93 -8.54 -7.98 -34.91
N LEU A 94 -8.80 -6.68 -34.72
CA LEU A 94 -7.99 -5.59 -35.27
C LEU A 94 -6.60 -5.49 -34.64
N THR A 95 -6.43 -5.96 -33.40
CA THR A 95 -5.12 -5.99 -32.73
C THR A 95 -4.24 -7.17 -33.14
N LEU A 96 -4.80 -8.15 -33.86
CA LEU A 96 -4.02 -9.28 -34.34
C LEU A 96 -3.21 -8.90 -35.59
N PRO A 97 -1.94 -9.31 -35.69
CA PRO A 97 -1.15 -9.11 -36.88
C PRO A 97 -1.73 -9.89 -38.06
N SER A 98 -1.79 -9.25 -39.23
CA SER A 98 -2.29 -9.82 -40.48
C SER A 98 -1.54 -11.11 -40.89
N VAL A 99 -0.24 -11.15 -40.60
CA VAL A 99 0.65 -12.29 -40.85
C VAL A 99 1.47 -12.57 -39.60
N MET A 100 1.31 -13.77 -39.02
CA MET A 100 2.06 -14.17 -37.81
C MET A 100 3.57 -14.32 -38.05
N ALA A 101 4.02 -14.37 -39.31
CA ALA A 101 5.43 -14.42 -39.68
C ALA A 101 6.16 -13.07 -39.54
N ASP A 102 5.43 -11.96 -39.37
CA ASP A 102 6.01 -10.62 -39.21
C ASP A 102 6.39 -10.31 -37.75
N LEU A 103 6.05 -11.22 -36.82
CA LEU A 103 6.33 -11.05 -35.40
C LEU A 103 7.71 -11.65 -35.07
N GLY A 104 8.61 -10.81 -34.53
CA GLY A 104 9.84 -11.30 -33.91
C GLY A 104 9.53 -12.19 -32.69
N PRO A 105 10.52 -12.98 -32.20
CA PRO A 105 10.32 -13.87 -31.04
C PRO A 105 9.77 -13.18 -29.78
N LYS A 106 10.03 -11.88 -29.63
CA LYS A 106 9.56 -11.05 -28.50
C LYS A 106 8.17 -10.45 -28.72
N ASP A 107 7.75 -10.27 -29.96
CA ASP A 107 6.47 -9.62 -30.30
C ASP A 107 5.31 -10.62 -30.35
N TYR A 108 5.63 -11.92 -30.35
CA TYR A 108 4.63 -12.99 -30.35
C TYR A 108 3.71 -12.93 -29.13
N LEU A 109 4.21 -12.49 -27.97
CA LEU A 109 3.38 -12.34 -26.78
C LEU A 109 2.41 -11.16 -26.93
N VAL A 110 2.82 -10.05 -27.52
CA VAL A 110 2.00 -8.82 -27.61
C VAL A 110 0.95 -8.89 -28.72
N GLY A 111 1.28 -9.56 -29.84
CA GLY A 111 0.36 -9.75 -30.97
C GLY A 111 -0.52 -11.00 -30.90
N SER A 112 -0.50 -11.74 -29.79
CA SER A 112 -1.21 -13.01 -29.68
C SER A 112 -2.51 -12.87 -28.88
N PRO A 113 -3.59 -13.59 -29.29
CA PRO A 113 -4.84 -13.60 -28.54
C PRO A 113 -4.66 -14.12 -27.11
N TRP A 114 -3.54 -14.78 -26.78
CA TRP A 114 -3.24 -15.28 -25.43
C TRP A 114 -3.18 -14.18 -24.37
N VAL A 115 -2.80 -12.93 -24.70
CA VAL A 115 -2.74 -11.85 -23.69
C VAL A 115 -4.12 -11.35 -23.29
N LEU A 116 -5.10 -11.40 -24.19
CA LEU A 116 -6.43 -10.83 -23.97
C LEU A 116 -7.15 -11.48 -22.77
N PRO A 117 -7.15 -12.82 -22.60
CA PRO A 117 -7.67 -13.48 -21.41
C PRO A 117 -7.01 -13.10 -20.09
N HIS A 118 -5.79 -12.57 -20.07
CA HIS A 118 -5.09 -12.23 -18.82
C HIS A 118 -5.45 -10.85 -18.27
N ILE A 119 -6.12 -10.01 -19.06
CA ILE A 119 -6.43 -8.61 -18.69
C ILE A 119 -7.61 -8.52 -17.71
N SER A 120 -8.72 -9.22 -17.99
CA SER A 120 -9.90 -9.24 -17.12
C SER A 120 -10.80 -10.44 -17.36
N SER A 121 -11.69 -10.74 -16.42
CA SER A 121 -12.71 -11.78 -16.57
C SER A 121 -13.60 -11.58 -17.80
N ARG A 122 -13.98 -10.33 -18.10
CA ARG A 122 -14.79 -9.97 -19.28
C ARG A 122 -14.01 -10.18 -20.58
N TRP A 123 -12.75 -9.78 -20.63
CA TRP A 123 -11.90 -9.97 -21.80
C TRP A 123 -11.65 -11.44 -22.08
N ARG A 124 -11.44 -12.24 -21.03
CA ARG A 124 -11.40 -13.71 -21.12
C ARG A 124 -12.69 -14.27 -21.69
N ALA A 125 -13.84 -13.91 -21.12
CA ALA A 125 -15.14 -14.40 -21.59
C ALA A 125 -15.36 -14.06 -23.07
N THR A 126 -15.09 -12.81 -23.46
CA THR A 126 -15.24 -12.31 -24.84
C THR A 126 -14.27 -12.99 -25.81
N SER A 127 -13.00 -13.14 -25.41
CA SER A 127 -11.99 -13.80 -26.22
C SER A 127 -12.33 -15.29 -26.44
N LEU A 128 -12.80 -15.99 -25.41
CA LEU A 128 -13.22 -17.39 -25.52
C LEU A 128 -14.53 -17.54 -26.33
N SER A 129 -15.44 -16.56 -26.27
CA SER A 129 -16.67 -16.55 -27.05
C SER A 129 -16.50 -16.07 -28.49
N THR A 130 -15.27 -15.76 -28.93
CA THR A 130 -14.96 -15.26 -30.28
C THR A 130 -14.02 -16.26 -30.97
N PRO A 131 -14.55 -17.34 -31.59
CA PRO A 131 -13.74 -18.41 -32.19
C PRO A 131 -12.77 -17.94 -33.29
N SER A 132 -13.12 -16.86 -34.00
CA SER A 132 -12.27 -16.28 -35.05
C SER A 132 -10.90 -15.83 -34.53
N LEU A 133 -10.78 -15.41 -33.27
CA LEU A 133 -9.50 -15.05 -32.64
C LEU A 133 -8.52 -16.23 -32.58
N TRP A 134 -9.05 -17.45 -32.46
CA TRP A 134 -8.27 -18.67 -32.27
C TRP A 134 -8.08 -19.46 -33.56
N SER A 135 -8.53 -18.91 -34.69
CA SER A 135 -8.44 -19.56 -36.01
C SER A 135 -7.00 -19.69 -36.53
N ARG A 136 -6.06 -18.90 -35.99
CA ARG A 136 -4.65 -18.90 -36.39
C ARG A 136 -3.80 -18.95 -35.13
N ILE A 137 -3.05 -20.04 -34.97
CA ILE A 137 -2.10 -20.24 -33.87
C ILE A 137 -0.76 -20.56 -34.50
N ALA A 138 0.27 -19.80 -34.17
CA ALA A 138 1.64 -20.11 -34.56
C ALA A 138 2.42 -20.58 -33.31
N LEU A 139 3.20 -21.62 -33.46
CA LEU A 139 4.02 -22.17 -32.41
C LEU A 139 5.46 -21.98 -32.83
N ASN A 140 6.21 -21.19 -32.06
CA ASN A 140 7.65 -21.11 -32.22
C ASN A 140 8.26 -22.16 -31.29
N TYR A 141 8.77 -23.24 -31.87
CA TYR A 141 9.51 -24.27 -31.16
C TYR A 141 10.99 -24.13 -31.52
N SER A 142 11.78 -23.55 -30.63
CA SER A 142 13.23 -23.54 -30.72
C SER A 142 13.77 -24.77 -29.99
N GLN A 143 14.33 -25.71 -30.75
CA GLN A 143 15.02 -26.89 -30.22
C GLN A 143 16.50 -26.59 -29.96
#